data_AF-A0A6I6SDQ6-F1
#
_entry.id   AF-A0A6I6SDQ6-F1
#
_cell.length_a   1.000
_cell.length_b   1.000
_cell.length_c   1.000
_cell.angle_alpha   90.00
_cell.angle_beta   90.00
_cell.angle_gamma   90.00
#
_symmetry.space_group_name_H-M   'P 1'
#
loop_
_entity.id
_entity.type
_entity.pdbx_description
1 polymer ?
#
loop_
_entity_poly.entity_id
_entity_poly.type
_entity_poly.pdbx_seq_one_letter_code
_entity_poly.pdbx_strand_id
1 'polypeptide(L)'
;MTTTTAPSAAPESGGVRTSPGEWPIVADTISRTIRRALCLGSGRPELGELAEVAEDLRGHVELLLVEARERAGCQSPTGCEVHHITARFDGIEQQTRRGLGDGALSAHVHVHQLARDCQWLLAHYTAREGW
;
A
#
# COMPACT_ATOMS: atom_id res chain seq x y z
N MET A 1 43.56 2.74 -41.71
CA MET A 1 43.75 2.91 -40.25
C MET A 1 42.37 2.96 -39.62
N THR A 2 42.04 1.91 -38.89
CA THR A 2 40.78 1.64 -38.19
C THR A 2 40.81 2.24 -36.79
N THR A 3 39.74 2.95 -36.39
CA THR A 3 39.15 2.75 -35.06
C THR A 3 37.66 3.10 -35.08
N THR A 4 36.83 2.07 -35.13
CA THR A 4 35.44 2.08 -34.66
C THR A 4 35.47 1.32 -33.34
N THR A 5 34.94 1.90 -32.25
CA THR A 5 34.53 1.22 -30.99
C THR A 5 34.22 2.28 -29.93
N ALA A 6 32.95 2.40 -29.56
CA ALA A 6 32.46 2.19 -28.19
C ALA A 6 30.94 2.35 -28.14
N PRO A 7 30.19 1.33 -27.68
CA PRO A 7 28.78 1.43 -27.33
C PRO A 7 28.64 1.91 -25.88
N SER A 8 27.76 2.87 -25.60
CA SER A 8 27.40 3.23 -24.22
C SER A 8 25.91 2.97 -24.02
N ALA A 9 25.62 1.80 -23.48
CA ALA A 9 24.33 1.40 -22.99
C ALA A 9 23.90 2.33 -21.84
N ALA A 10 22.79 3.03 -22.02
CA ALA A 10 21.98 3.45 -20.89
C ALA A 10 21.13 2.24 -20.50
N PRO A 11 21.13 1.80 -19.23
CA PRO A 11 20.16 0.80 -18.79
C PRO A 11 18.78 1.45 -18.89
N GLU A 12 18.02 1.00 -19.87
CA GLU A 12 16.56 1.02 -19.86
C GLU A 12 16.06 0.79 -18.44
N SER A 13 15.45 1.84 -17.89
CA SER A 13 14.74 1.83 -16.63
C SER A 13 13.85 0.60 -16.60
N GLY A 14 14.28 -0.40 -15.83
CA GLY A 14 13.49 -1.57 -15.50
C GLY A 14 12.29 -1.09 -14.71
N GLY A 15 11.24 -0.67 -15.42
CA GLY A 15 9.90 -0.68 -14.87
C GLY A 15 9.68 -2.10 -14.41
N VAL A 16 9.57 -2.28 -13.10
CA VAL A 16 9.10 -3.54 -12.54
C VAL A 16 7.72 -3.75 -13.15
N ARG A 17 7.67 -4.53 -14.23
CA ARG A 17 6.41 -4.98 -14.80
C ARG A 17 5.97 -6.08 -13.87
N THR A 18 5.37 -5.68 -12.76
CA THR A 18 4.64 -6.57 -11.86
C THR A 18 3.72 -7.39 -12.75
N SER A 19 4.01 -8.68 -12.85
CA SER A 19 3.29 -9.54 -13.79
C SER A 19 1.81 -9.52 -13.43
N PRO A 20 0.88 -9.56 -14.40
CA PRO A 20 -0.56 -9.53 -14.12
C PRO A 20 -1.07 -10.64 -13.19
N GLY A 21 -0.26 -11.67 -12.93
CA GLY A 21 -0.53 -12.76 -11.96
C GLY A 21 0.11 -12.58 -10.57
N GLU A 22 1.01 -11.62 -10.40
CA GLU A 22 1.67 -11.34 -9.11
C GLU A 22 0.80 -10.43 -8.24
N TRP A 23 0.11 -9.48 -8.87
CA TRP A 23 -0.82 -8.60 -8.18
C TRP A 23 -2.03 -9.31 -7.56
N PRO A 24 -2.70 -10.27 -8.22
CA PRO A 24 -3.78 -11.05 -7.60
C PRO A 24 -3.33 -11.80 -6.33
N ILE A 25 -2.10 -12.31 -6.30
CA ILE A 25 -1.54 -13.02 -5.14
C ILE A 25 -1.24 -12.04 -4.00
N VAL A 26 -0.71 -10.86 -4.33
CA VAL A 26 -0.49 -9.76 -3.38
C VAL A 26 -1.82 -9.26 -2.81
N ALA A 27 -2.84 -9.09 -3.66
CA ALA A 27 -4.18 -8.66 -3.27
C ALA A 27 -4.90 -9.67 -2.36
N ASP A 28 -4.77 -10.98 -2.63
CA ASP A 28 -5.31 -12.02 -1.73
C ASP A 28 -4.60 -12.02 -0.37
N THR A 29 -3.28 -11.91 -0.37
CA THR A 29 -2.47 -11.82 0.85
C THR A 29 -2.88 -10.62 1.70
N ILE A 30 -2.97 -9.43 1.10
CA ILE A 30 -3.43 -8.19 1.77
C ILE A 30 -4.86 -8.37 2.29
N SER A 31 -5.76 -8.96 1.50
CA SER A 31 -7.15 -9.23 1.90
C SER A 31 -7.26 -10.20 3.08
N ARG A 32 -6.38 -11.19 3.16
CA ARG A 32 -6.27 -12.10 4.31
C ARG A 32 -5.78 -11.36 5.55
N THR A 33 -4.75 -10.52 5.43
CA THR A 33 -4.23 -9.72 6.55
C THR A 33 -5.28 -8.74 7.08
N ILE A 34 -6.01 -8.06 6.19
CA ILE A 34 -7.15 -7.19 6.56
C ILE A 34 -8.21 -7.98 7.32
N ARG A 35 -8.62 -9.17 6.83
CA ARG A 35 -9.61 -10.01 7.52
C ARG A 35 -9.13 -10.41 8.91
N ARG A 36 -7.86 -10.83 9.04
CA ARG A 36 -7.25 -11.14 10.34
C ARG A 36 -7.33 -9.95 11.29
N ALA A 37 -6.94 -8.76 10.83
CA ALA A 37 -6.99 -7.53 11.60
C ALA A 37 -8.41 -7.17 12.08
N LEU A 38 -9.40 -7.30 11.21
CA LEU A 38 -10.80 -7.04 11.56
C LEU A 38 -11.40 -8.09 12.51
N CYS A 39 -10.98 -9.35 12.39
CA CYS A 39 -11.42 -10.43 13.27
C CYS A 39 -10.81 -10.32 14.68
N LEU A 40 -9.59 -9.81 14.82
CA LEU A 40 -8.95 -9.61 16.13
C LEU A 40 -9.78 -8.70 17.03
N GLY A 41 -10.54 -7.76 16.47
CA GLY A 41 -11.42 -6.91 17.25
C GLY A 41 -12.71 -7.50 17.76
N SER A 42 -12.99 -8.76 17.41
CA SER A 42 -14.07 -9.53 18.03
C SER A 42 -13.64 -10.28 19.30
N GLY A 43 -12.34 -10.31 19.61
CA GLY A 43 -11.76 -10.96 20.79
C GLY A 43 -11.10 -10.00 21.78
N ARG A 44 -10.36 -10.56 22.74
CA ARG A 44 -9.42 -9.83 23.60
C ARG A 44 -7.98 -10.16 23.18
N PRO A 45 -7.51 -9.64 22.03
CA PRO A 45 -6.20 -9.97 21.50
C PRO A 45 -5.09 -9.44 22.42
N GLU A 46 -3.97 -10.15 22.43
CA GLU A 46 -2.80 -9.70 23.18
C GLU A 46 -2.12 -8.53 22.46
N LEU A 47 -1.44 -7.66 23.21
CA LEU A 47 -0.79 -6.49 22.63
C LEU A 47 0.29 -6.88 21.59
N GLY A 48 0.95 -8.04 21.78
CA GLY A 48 1.91 -8.59 20.82
C GLY A 48 1.26 -8.95 19.48
N GLU A 49 0.10 -9.61 19.50
CA GLU A 49 -0.63 -9.96 18.27
C GLU A 49 -1.10 -8.72 17.51
N LEU A 50 -1.55 -7.69 18.24
CA LEU A 50 -1.91 -6.40 17.64
C LEU A 50 -0.69 -5.71 17.01
N ALA A 51 0.48 -5.84 17.62
CA ALA A 51 1.71 -5.27 17.08
C ALA A 51 2.16 -5.98 15.80
N GLU A 52 2.18 -7.31 15.78
CA GLU A 52 2.51 -8.09 14.58
C GLU A 52 1.60 -7.74 13.42
N VAL A 53 0.29 -7.71 13.66
CA VAL A 53 -0.69 -7.39 12.61
C VAL A 53 -0.56 -5.95 12.14
N ALA A 54 -0.21 -5.02 13.03
CA ALA A 54 0.05 -3.65 12.65
C ALA A 54 1.29 -3.55 11.74
N GLU A 55 2.39 -4.24 12.06
CA GLU A 55 3.58 -4.27 11.22
C GLU A 55 3.29 -4.87 9.83
N ASP A 56 2.57 -6.00 9.78
CA ASP A 56 2.13 -6.60 8.51
C ASP A 56 1.30 -5.61 7.69
N LEU A 57 0.34 -4.94 8.32
CA LEU A 57 -0.49 -3.93 7.65
C LEU A 57 0.32 -2.71 7.21
N ARG A 58 1.27 -2.22 7.99
CA ARG A 58 2.14 -1.10 7.61
C ARG A 58 2.94 -1.45 6.35
N GLY A 59 3.56 -2.63 6.30
CA GLY A 59 4.26 -3.10 5.12
C GLY A 59 3.36 -3.18 3.89
N HIS A 60 2.13 -3.65 4.05
CA HIS A 60 1.15 -3.65 2.96
C HIS A 60 0.73 -2.24 2.53
N VAL A 61 0.51 -1.30 3.46
CA VAL A 61 0.19 0.09 3.14
C VAL A 61 1.32 0.75 2.34
N GLU A 62 2.57 0.56 2.74
CA GLU A 62 3.73 1.14 2.05
C GLU A 62 3.82 0.65 0.61
N LEU A 63 3.70 -0.67 0.39
CA LEU A 63 3.68 -1.25 -0.96
C LEU A 63 2.53 -0.70 -1.81
N LEU A 64 1.32 -0.66 -1.25
CA LEU A 64 0.14 -0.14 -1.95
C LEU A 64 0.24 1.36 -2.26
N LEU A 65 0.82 2.16 -1.36
CA LEU A 65 0.97 3.61 -1.55
C LEU A 65 1.93 3.94 -2.69
N VAL A 66 3.06 3.23 -2.79
CA VAL A 66 4.02 3.42 -3.89
C VAL A 66 3.34 3.14 -5.23
N GLU A 67 2.72 1.98 -5.35
CA GLU A 67 2.02 1.55 -6.57
C GLU A 67 0.84 2.47 -6.94
N ALA A 68 0.07 2.92 -5.95
CA ALA A 68 -1.05 3.83 -6.16
C ALA A 68 -0.58 5.23 -6.61
N ARG A 69 0.53 5.74 -6.05
CA ARG A 69 1.14 7.02 -6.46
C ARG A 69 1.70 6.95 -7.88
N GLU A 70 2.41 5.88 -8.23
CA GLU A 70 2.95 5.69 -9.58
C GLU A 70 1.82 5.66 -10.62
N ARG A 71 0.77 4.87 -10.38
CA ARG A 71 -0.39 4.80 -11.29
C ARG A 71 -1.17 6.12 -11.38
N ALA A 72 -1.31 6.86 -10.28
CA ALA A 72 -1.96 8.17 -10.29
C ALA A 72 -1.14 9.21 -11.07
N GLY A 73 0.20 9.14 -11.04
CA GLY A 73 1.07 10.01 -11.82
C GLY A 73 1.01 9.75 -13.33
N CYS A 74 0.74 8.52 -13.75
CA CYS A 74 0.65 8.16 -15.18
C CYS A 74 -0.68 8.54 -15.84
N GLN A 75 -1.76 8.75 -15.08
CA GLN A 75 -3.10 8.99 -15.61
C GLN A 75 -3.64 10.30 -15.07
N SER A 76 -3.53 11.40 -15.83
CA SER A 76 -3.91 12.74 -15.40
C SER A 76 -5.41 12.85 -15.07
N PRO A 77 -5.81 12.86 -13.79
CA PRO A 77 -7.19 13.16 -13.38
C PRO A 77 -7.42 14.68 -13.39
N THR A 78 -8.66 15.13 -13.49
CA THR A 78 -9.03 16.55 -13.31
C THR A 78 -8.62 17.06 -11.91
N GLY A 79 -8.11 18.29 -11.83
CA GLY A 79 -7.30 18.77 -10.69
C GLY A 79 -7.89 18.66 -9.27
N CYS A 80 -9.21 18.75 -9.09
CA CYS A 80 -9.81 18.56 -7.75
C CYS A 80 -9.71 17.12 -7.24
N GLU A 81 -9.84 16.14 -8.13
CA GLU A 81 -9.75 14.72 -7.78
C GLU A 81 -8.30 14.34 -7.41
N VAL A 82 -7.32 14.92 -8.13
CA VAL A 82 -5.89 14.79 -7.80
C VAL A 82 -5.61 15.29 -6.39
N HIS A 83 -6.10 16.48 -6.04
CA HIS A 83 -5.83 17.05 -4.72
C HIS A 83 -6.43 16.19 -3.60
N HIS A 84 -7.65 15.68 -3.77
CA HIS A 84 -8.30 14.80 -2.80
C HIS A 84 -7.56 13.46 -2.65
N ILE A 85 -7.13 12.85 -3.75
CA ILE A 85 -6.40 11.58 -3.73
C ILE A 85 -5.03 11.75 -3.08
N THR A 86 -4.27 12.80 -3.45
CA THR A 86 -2.95 13.08 -2.86
C THR A 86 -3.08 13.34 -1.36
N ALA A 87 -4.04 14.18 -0.94
CA ALA A 87 -4.29 14.43 0.48
C ALA A 87 -4.66 13.14 1.24
N ARG A 88 -5.39 12.22 0.59
CA ARG A 88 -5.72 10.91 1.18
C ARG A 88 -4.46 10.04 1.33
N PHE A 89 -3.59 9.98 0.32
CA PHE A 89 -2.32 9.24 0.40
C PHE A 89 -1.42 9.77 1.52
N ASP A 90 -1.28 11.09 1.63
CA ASP A 90 -0.46 11.72 2.66
C ASP A 90 -1.02 11.45 4.07
N GLY A 91 -2.35 11.46 4.21
CA GLY A 91 -3.01 11.09 5.46
C GLY A 91 -2.76 9.63 5.86
N ILE A 92 -2.82 8.70 4.91
CA ILE A 92 -2.54 7.27 5.13
C ILE A 92 -1.06 7.07 5.49
N GLU A 93 -0.14 7.73 4.79
CA GLU A 93 1.29 7.67 5.07
C GLU A 93 1.59 8.18 6.49
N GLN A 94 1.00 9.33 6.86
CA GLN A 94 1.17 9.89 8.19
C GLN A 94 0.59 8.98 9.27
N GLN A 95 -0.54 8.32 9.01
CA GLN A 95 -1.13 7.34 9.92
C GLN A 95 -0.24 6.11 10.10
N THR A 96 0.36 5.61 9.03
CA THR A 96 1.27 4.44 9.04
C THR A 96 2.48 4.67 9.94
N ARG A 97 3.01 5.90 9.94
CA ARG A 97 4.13 6.32 10.79
C ARG A 97 3.76 6.47 12.27
N ARG A 98 2.49 6.46 12.63
CA ARG A 98 2.07 6.53 14.04
C ARG A 98 2.25 5.17 14.70
N GLY A 99 2.77 5.17 15.92
CA GLY A 99 2.83 3.98 16.76
C GLY A 99 1.44 3.55 17.26
N LEU A 100 1.39 2.39 17.93
CA LEU A 100 0.16 1.79 18.47
C LEU A 100 -0.51 2.64 19.58
N GLY A 101 0.19 3.65 20.11
CA GLY A 101 -0.25 4.46 21.25
C GLY A 101 -0.04 3.77 22.60
N ASP A 102 -0.59 4.36 23.65
CA ASP A 102 -0.19 4.06 25.04
C ASP A 102 -0.94 2.88 25.69
N GLY A 103 -1.73 2.11 24.92
CA GLY A 103 -2.46 0.97 25.49
C GLY A 103 -3.25 0.13 24.49
N ALA A 104 -3.76 -1.00 24.95
CA ALA A 104 -4.42 -2.01 24.12
C ALA A 104 -5.60 -1.47 23.30
N LEU A 105 -6.40 -0.55 23.86
CA LEU A 105 -7.49 0.10 23.13
C LEU A 105 -6.98 0.99 21.99
N SER A 106 -5.91 1.75 22.22
CA SER A 106 -5.26 2.57 21.18
C SER A 106 -4.67 1.68 20.09
N ALA A 107 -3.98 0.60 20.48
CA ALA A 107 -3.37 -0.36 19.57
C ALA A 107 -4.43 -0.99 18.66
N HIS A 108 -5.56 -1.38 19.25
CA HIS A 108 -6.70 -1.94 18.55
C HIS A 108 -7.32 -0.94 17.56
N VAL A 109 -7.59 0.29 18.00
CA VAL A 109 -8.11 1.36 17.12
C VAL A 109 -7.15 1.61 15.95
N HIS A 110 -5.85 1.63 16.23
CA HIS A 110 -4.82 1.82 15.22
C HIS A 110 -4.79 0.70 14.17
N VAL A 111 -4.81 -0.58 14.61
CA VAL A 111 -4.89 -1.75 13.72
C VAL A 111 -6.14 -1.69 12.83
N HIS A 112 -7.29 -1.32 13.39
CA HIS A 112 -8.53 -1.17 12.61
C HIS A 112 -8.46 -0.01 11.60
N GLN A 113 -7.79 1.09 11.94
CA GLN A 113 -7.59 2.20 11.02
C GLN A 113 -6.68 1.78 9.85
N LEU A 114 -5.55 1.14 10.14
CA LEU A 114 -4.66 0.59 9.11
C LEU A 114 -5.38 -0.41 8.20
N ALA A 115 -6.20 -1.31 8.77
CA ALA A 115 -6.96 -2.26 7.98
C ALA A 115 -7.93 -1.57 7.01
N ARG A 116 -8.60 -0.50 7.45
CA ARG A 116 -9.50 0.30 6.59
C ARG A 116 -8.75 1.08 5.53
N ASP A 117 -7.57 1.61 5.85
CA ASP A 117 -6.74 2.31 4.87
C ASP A 117 -6.22 1.34 3.80
N CYS A 118 -5.78 0.13 4.19
CA CYS A 118 -5.48 -0.96 3.25
C CYS A 118 -6.68 -1.33 2.36
N GLN A 119 -7.88 -1.45 2.94
CA GLN A 119 -9.10 -1.73 2.17
C GLN A 119 -9.38 -0.65 1.13
N TRP A 120 -9.24 0.62 1.52
CA TRP A 120 -9.46 1.75 0.62
C TRP A 120 -8.44 1.76 -0.51
N LEU A 121 -7.15 1.54 -0.22
CA LEU A 121 -6.10 1.45 -1.24
C LEU A 121 -6.34 0.30 -2.21
N LEU A 122 -6.74 -0.87 -1.70
CA LEU A 122 -7.03 -2.04 -2.54
C LEU A 122 -8.26 -1.81 -3.44
N ALA A 123 -9.32 -1.20 -2.90
CA ALA A 123 -10.50 -0.82 -3.67
C ALA A 123 -10.15 0.23 -4.74
N HIS A 124 -9.34 1.23 -4.39
CA HIS A 124 -8.88 2.25 -5.34
C HIS A 124 -8.05 1.65 -6.47
N TYR A 125 -7.21 0.67 -6.17
CA TYR A 125 -6.42 -0.04 -7.18
C TYR A 125 -7.30 -0.90 -8.09
N THR A 126 -8.15 -1.74 -7.52
CA THR A 126 -9.01 -2.68 -8.29
C THR A 126 -10.08 -1.98 -9.12
N ALA A 127 -10.69 -0.91 -8.62
CA ALA A 127 -11.64 -0.10 -9.39
C ALA A 127 -11.00 0.56 -10.62
N ARG A 128 -9.68 0.74 -10.61
CA ARG A 128 -8.90 1.30 -11.72
C ARG A 128 -8.35 0.23 -12.68
N GLU A 129 -8.32 -1.04 -12.28
CA GLU A 129 -7.93 -2.16 -13.16
C GLU A 129 -9.11 -2.80 -13.90
N GLY A 130 -10.35 -2.46 -13.52
CA GLY A 130 -11.58 -2.98 -14.10
C GLY A 130 -12.25 -2.06 -15.11
N TRP A 131 -11.54 -1.58 -16.15
CA TRP A 131 -12.11 -0.98 -17.37
C TRP A 131 -11.29 -1.39 -18.59
#